data_AF-A0A838V806-F1
#
_entry.id   AF-A0A838V806-F1
#
_cell.length_a   1.000
_cell.length_b   1.000
_cell.length_c   1.000
_cell.angle_alpha   90.00
_cell.angle_beta   90.00
_cell.angle_gamma   90.00
#
_symmetry.space_group_name_H-M   'P 1'
#
loop_
_entity.id
_entity.type
_entity.pdbx_description
1 polymer ?
#
loop_
_entity_poly.entity_id
_entity_poly.type
_entity_poly.pdbx_seq_one_letter_code
_entity_poly.pdbx_strand_id
1 'polypeptide(L)'
;LELRLLRALSAGLRGDAALRAARELLAAQASDWAFLDSRGEAGDYAYQRATEHARAMLEAIDSKSVTDPRMRSLAPDMSLAPLLEP
;
A
#
# COMPACT_ATOMS: atom_id res chain seq x y z
N LEU A 1 -3.27 7.60 -5.45
CA LEU A 1 -2.30 7.07 -4.46
C LEU A 1 -0.94 6.81 -5.10
N GLU A 2 -0.88 6.08 -6.20
CA GLU A 2 0.35 5.78 -6.95
C GLU A 2 1.22 7.01 -7.27
N LEU A 3 0.66 8.06 -7.87
CA LEU A 3 1.39 9.31 -8.13
C LEU A 3 1.98 9.95 -6.86
N ARG A 4 1.36 9.73 -5.70
CA ARG A 4 1.86 10.22 -4.40
C ARG A 4 3.09 9.41 -3.98
N LEU A 5 3.08 8.09 -4.19
CA LEU A 5 4.24 7.23 -3.94
C LEU A 5 5.40 7.62 -4.85
N LEU A 6 5.16 7.72 -6.16
CA LEU A 6 6.19 8.10 -7.13
C LEU A 6 6.84 9.44 -6.78
N ARG A 7 6.04 10.43 -6.37
CA ARG A 7 6.56 11.72 -5.88
C ARG A 7 7.39 11.57 -4.61
N ALA A 8 6.95 10.76 -3.65
CA ALA A 8 7.70 10.56 -2.41
C ALA A 8 9.04 9.84 -2.68
N LEU A 9 9.04 8.85 -3.58
CA LEU A 9 10.25 8.17 -4.03
C LEU A 9 11.20 9.15 -4.75
N SER A 10 10.70 9.99 -5.66
CA SER A 10 11.56 10.99 -6.29
C SER A 10 12.09 12.05 -5.30
N ALA A 11 11.33 12.36 -4.25
CA ALA A 11 11.73 13.25 -3.16
C ALA A 11 12.67 12.60 -2.10
N GLY A 12 13.03 11.33 -2.26
CA GLY A 12 14.03 10.66 -1.41
C GLY A 12 13.50 9.69 -0.35
N LEU A 13 12.22 9.28 -0.41
CA LEU A 13 11.71 8.19 0.44
C LEU A 13 12.45 6.88 0.11
N ARG A 14 13.06 6.22 1.10
CA ARG A 14 13.88 5.01 0.92
C ARG A 14 13.66 4.00 2.05
N GLY A 15 14.22 2.80 1.89
CA GLY A 15 14.25 1.77 2.92
C GLY A 15 12.86 1.21 3.28
N ASP A 16 12.70 0.83 4.54
CA ASP A 16 11.48 0.15 5.03
C ASP A 16 10.21 0.98 4.85
N ALA A 17 10.30 2.32 4.96
CA ALA A 17 9.16 3.20 4.74
C ALA A 17 8.69 3.17 3.28
N ALA A 18 9.62 3.15 2.32
CA ALA A 18 9.31 3.04 0.91
C ALA A 18 8.70 1.66 0.57
N LEU A 19 9.28 0.58 1.10
CA LEU A 19 8.76 -0.78 0.92
C LEU A 19 7.37 -0.95 1.54
N ARG A 20 7.14 -0.40 2.74
CA ARG A 20 5.82 -0.38 3.37
C ARG A 20 4.83 0.38 2.50
N ALA A 21 5.13 1.61 2.09
CA ALA A 21 4.23 2.42 1.28
C ALA A 21 3.85 1.71 -0.04
N ALA A 22 4.80 1.03 -0.68
CA ALA A 22 4.56 0.22 -1.87
C ALA A 22 3.65 -0.99 -1.59
N ARG A 23 3.89 -1.73 -0.50
CA ARG A 23 3.03 -2.86 -0.09
C ARG A 23 1.60 -2.44 0.21
N GLU A 24 1.44 -1.32 0.93
CA GLU A 24 0.12 -0.77 1.24
C GLU A 24 -0.60 -0.26 -0.02
N LEU A 25 0.12 0.31 -1.00
CA LEU A 25 -0.44 0.66 -2.31
C LEU A 25 -0.96 -0.60 -3.05
N LEU A 26 -0.15 -1.66 -3.11
CA LEU A 26 -0.56 -2.90 -3.76
C LEU A 26 -1.78 -3.52 -3.07
N ALA A 27 -1.79 -3.54 -1.74
CA ALA A 27 -2.94 -4.02 -0.97
C ALA A 27 -4.18 -3.18 -1.25
N ALA A 28 -4.08 -1.85 -1.29
CA ALA A 28 -5.21 -0.96 -1.61
C ALA A 28 -5.75 -1.18 -3.04
N GLN A 29 -4.90 -1.59 -3.98
CA GLN A 29 -5.25 -1.83 -5.38
C GLN A 29 -5.74 -3.26 -5.66
N ALA A 30 -5.76 -4.15 -4.65
CA ALA A 30 -6.18 -5.53 -4.85
C ALA A 30 -7.63 -5.60 -5.36
N SER A 31 -7.84 -6.35 -6.45
CA SER A 31 -9.17 -6.51 -7.06
C SER A 31 -10.16 -7.27 -6.17
N ASP A 32 -9.66 -8.04 -5.20
CA ASP A 32 -10.48 -8.79 -4.26
C ASP A 32 -11.45 -7.90 -3.47
N TRP A 33 -11.08 -6.64 -3.20
CA TRP A 33 -11.98 -5.71 -2.51
C TRP A 33 -13.22 -5.39 -3.35
N ALA A 34 -13.04 -5.06 -4.63
CA ALA A 34 -14.15 -4.81 -5.53
C ALA A 34 -15.00 -6.08 -5.75
N PHE A 35 -14.35 -7.25 -5.77
CA PHE A 35 -15.05 -8.53 -5.86
C PHE A 35 -15.92 -8.78 -4.61
N LEU A 36 -15.36 -8.66 -3.41
CA LEU A 36 -16.10 -8.85 -2.14
C LEU A 36 -17.27 -7.86 -2.00
N ASP A 37 -17.03 -6.58 -2.31
CA ASP A 37 -18.08 -5.55 -2.28
C ASP A 37 -19.22 -5.85 -3.26
N SER A 38 -18.89 -6.28 -4.49
CA SER A 38 -19.89 -6.63 -5.52
C SER A 38 -20.80 -7.80 -5.14
N ARG A 39 -20.30 -8.68 -4.26
CA ARG A 39 -21.04 -9.84 -3.76
C ARG A 39 -21.95 -9.49 -2.59
N GLY A 40 -21.81 -8.29 -2.01
CA GLY A 40 -22.49 -7.89 -0.77
C GLY A 40 -22.10 -8.78 0.42
N GLU A 41 -20.98 -9.49 0.31
CA GLU A 41 -20.47 -10.39 1.35
C GLU A 41 -19.58 -9.57 2.30
N ALA A 42 -19.69 -9.80 3.61
CA ALA A 42 -18.92 -9.10 4.66
C ALA A 42 -19.19 -7.58 4.87
N GLY A 43 -20.29 -7.04 4.34
CA GLY A 43 -20.72 -5.66 4.61
C GLY A 43 -19.63 -4.62 4.26
N ASP A 44 -19.37 -3.66 5.15
CA ASP A 44 -18.41 -2.58 4.92
C ASP A 44 -16.93 -3.04 4.93
N TYR A 45 -16.65 -4.32 5.16
CA TYR A 45 -15.30 -4.84 5.31
C TYR A 45 -14.40 -4.51 4.12
N ALA A 46 -14.86 -4.75 2.89
CA ALA A 46 -14.07 -4.49 1.70
C ALA A 46 -13.68 -3.00 1.57
N TYR A 47 -14.66 -2.12 1.78
CA TYR A 47 -14.44 -0.67 1.79
C TYR A 47 -13.45 -0.24 2.89
N GLN A 48 -13.64 -0.76 4.12
CA GLN A 48 -12.76 -0.45 5.25
C GLN A 48 -11.33 -0.89 4.96
N ARG A 49 -11.11 -2.12 4.47
CA ARG A 49 -9.77 -2.63 4.16
C ARG A 49 -9.07 -1.82 3.07
N ALA A 50 -9.75 -1.52 1.97
CA ALA A 50 -9.17 -0.71 0.90
C ALA A 50 -8.77 0.69 1.42
N THR A 51 -9.63 1.32 2.22
CA THR A 51 -9.39 2.66 2.77
C THR A 51 -8.29 2.67 3.84
N GLU A 52 -8.24 1.65 4.70
CA GLU A 52 -7.17 1.47 5.70
C GLU A 52 -5.80 1.33 5.03
N HIS A 53 -5.68 0.51 3.98
CA HIS A 53 -4.44 0.36 3.22
C HIS A 53 -4.03 1.68 2.54
N ALA A 54 -5.00 2.40 1.94
CA ALA A 54 -4.74 3.72 1.37
C ALA A 54 -4.21 4.73 2.41
N ARG A 55 -4.79 4.73 3.61
CA ARG A 55 -4.33 5.56 4.72
C ARG A 55 -2.94 5.14 5.21
N ALA A 56 -2.72 3.84 5.43
CA ALA A 56 -1.44 3.30 5.88
C ALA A 56 -0.30 3.59 4.89
N MET A 57 -0.59 3.59 3.59
CA MET A 57 0.32 4.01 2.53
C MET A 57 0.75 5.48 2.69
N LEU A 58 -0.21 6.39 2.93
CA LEU A 58 0.08 7.81 3.16
C LEU A 58 0.85 8.03 4.47
N GLU A 59 0.48 7.31 5.53
CA GLU A 59 1.22 7.35 6.80
C GLU A 59 2.66 6.85 6.64
N ALA A 60 2.91 5.85 5.80
CA ALA A 60 4.27 5.39 5.50
C ALA A 60 5.11 6.43 4.75
N ILE A 61 4.48 7.31 3.97
CA ILE A 61 5.15 8.44 3.31
C ILE A 61 5.45 9.55 4.33
N ASP A 62 4.45 9.92 5.13
CA ASP A 62 4.50 11.15 5.92
C ASP A 62 5.03 10.93 7.37
N SER A 63 5.14 9.68 7.84
CA SER A 63 5.50 9.34 9.23
C SER A 63 6.54 8.20 9.33
N LYS A 64 7.42 8.28 10.34
CA LYS A 64 8.40 7.21 10.67
C LYS A 64 7.78 6.06 11.49
N SER A 65 6.54 5.67 11.20
CA SER A 65 5.84 4.64 11.98
C SER A 65 6.34 3.23 11.64
N VAL A 66 6.30 2.33 12.63
CA VAL A 66 6.67 0.92 12.45
C VAL A 66 5.67 0.21 11.54
N THR A 67 6.17 -0.58 10.59
CA THR A 67 5.38 -1.41 9.67
C THR A 67 4.53 -2.44 10.43
N ASP A 68 3.24 -2.54 10.08
CA ASP A 68 2.35 -3.59 10.61
C ASP A 68 2.97 -4.98 10.35
N PRO A 69 3.20 -5.80 11.39
CA PRO A 69 3.75 -7.15 11.24
C PRO A 69 3.01 -8.03 10.21
N ARG A 70 1.70 -7.83 10.02
CA ARG A 70 0.88 -8.59 9.05
C ARG A 70 1.29 -8.32 7.59
N MET A 71 1.91 -7.17 7.32
CA MET A 71 2.34 -6.77 5.98
C MET A 71 3.70 -7.35 5.59
N ARG A 72 4.45 -7.96 6.51
CA ARG A 72 5.82 -8.47 6.24
C ARG A 72 5.84 -9.55 5.16
N SER A 73 4.79 -10.37 5.10
CA SER A 73 4.69 -11.47 4.12
C SER A 73 4.09 -11.03 2.78
N LEU A 74 3.57 -9.80 2.67
CA LEU A 74 3.04 -9.30 1.42
C LEU A 74 4.19 -8.89 0.50
N ALA A 75 4.28 -9.51 -0.68
CA ALA A 75 5.34 -9.27 -1.66
C ALA A 75 6.74 -9.31 -1.00
N PRO A 76 7.16 -10.50 -0.52
CA PRO A 76 8.42 -10.64 0.23
C PRO A 76 9.63 -10.27 -0.62
N ASP A 77 9.59 -10.58 -1.92
CA ASP A 77 10.66 -10.33 -2.89
C ASP A 77 10.48 -8.99 -3.65
N MET A 78 9.69 -8.06 -3.09
CA MET A 78 9.41 -6.77 -3.73
C MET A 78 10.70 -5.99 -4.00
N SER A 79 10.86 -5.56 -5.25
CA SER A 79 11.83 -4.54 -5.65
C SER A 79 11.11 -3.24 -5.99
N LEU A 80 11.69 -2.11 -5.58
CA LEU A 80 11.21 -0.78 -5.99
C LEU A 80 11.74 -0.34 -7.36
N ALA A 81 12.64 -1.12 -7.99
CA ALA A 81 13.23 -0.77 -9.28
C ALA A 81 12.18 -0.46 -10.37
N PRO A 82 11.09 -1.23 -10.54
CA PRO A 82 10.06 -0.92 -11.55
C PRO A 82 9.32 0.40 -11.30
N LEU A 83 9.35 0.95 -10.08
CA LEU A 83 8.74 2.24 -9.76
C LEU A 83 9.71 3.42 -9.94
N LEU A 84 11.00 3.13 -10.15
CA LEU A 84 12.08 4.11 -10.27
C LEU A 84 12.62 4.21 -11.70
N GLU A 85 12.38 3.17 -12.51
CA GLU A 85 12.73 3.11 -13.93
C GLU A 85 11.55 3.61 -14.79
N PRO A 86 11.80 4.39 -15.85
CA PRO A 86 10.77 4.97 -16.72
C PRO A 86 10.04 3.95 -17.61
#